data_AF-T0Y703-F1
#
_entry.id   AF-T0Y703-F1
#
_cell.length_a   1.000
_cell.length_b   1.000
_cell.length_c   1.000
_cell.angle_alpha   90.00
_cell.angle_beta   90.00
_cell.angle_gamma   90.00
#
_symmetry.space_group_name_H-M   'P 1'
#
loop_
_entity.id
_entity.type
_entity.pdbx_description
1 polymer ?
#
loop_
_entity_poly.entity_id
_entity_poly.type
_entity_poly.pdbx_seq_one_letter_code
_entity_poly.pdbx_strand_id
1 'polypeptide(L)'
;QPRYGKEAKFAVEAEAKLPTTMWEKEKAWALEVGLQGADSLRDKSIPTFSRGELPHFAGINTFLKAPYLEDVRECGRYDVAVLGAPLDSGTTYRPGTRFGPQGIRRISALYGSYSFELGVDLRESITIADLGDIFTIPANIEKSFDQISKAVSHV
;
A
#
# COMPACT_ATOMS: atom_id res chain seq x y z
N GLN A 1 16.45 -26.66 20.43
CA GLN A 1 15.96 -25.29 20.12
C GLN A 1 16.77 -24.72 18.98
N PRO A 2 16.17 -24.01 18.00
CA PRO A 2 16.92 -23.39 16.92
C PRO A 2 17.89 -22.35 17.48
N ARG A 3 19.13 -22.32 16.99
CA ARG A 3 20.16 -21.33 17.38
C ARG A 3 20.01 -20.09 16.51
N TYR A 4 19.09 -19.20 16.85
CA TYR A 4 19.02 -17.86 16.25
C TYR A 4 20.09 -16.93 16.86
N GLY A 5 20.63 -16.02 16.05
CA GLY A 5 21.41 -14.88 16.54
C GLY A 5 20.57 -13.95 17.42
N LYS A 6 21.20 -12.96 18.08
CA LYS A 6 20.48 -12.08 19.02
C LYS A 6 19.37 -11.29 18.33
N GLU A 7 19.64 -10.72 17.15
CA GLU A 7 18.64 -9.96 16.38
C GLU A 7 17.51 -10.86 15.89
N ALA A 8 17.84 -12.03 15.32
CA ALA A 8 16.84 -12.98 14.85
C ALA A 8 15.96 -13.54 15.99
N LYS A 9 16.52 -13.70 17.18
CA LYS A 9 15.74 -14.12 18.36
C LYS A 9 14.73 -13.04 18.77
N PHE A 10 15.12 -11.77 18.77
CA PHE A 10 14.21 -10.67 19.04
C PHE A 10 13.06 -10.65 18.03
N ALA A 11 13.36 -10.74 16.73
CA ALA A 11 12.35 -10.72 15.68
C ALA A 11 11.31 -11.84 15.85
N VAL A 12 11.76 -13.07 16.10
CA VAL A 12 10.86 -14.22 16.33
C VAL A 12 9.99 -14.02 17.58
N GLU A 13 10.55 -13.48 18.66
CA GLU A 13 9.81 -13.21 19.90
C GLU A 13 8.82 -12.04 19.75
N ALA A 14 9.13 -11.06 18.89
CA ALA A 14 8.25 -9.95 18.56
C ALA A 14 7.11 -10.40 17.65
N GLU A 15 7.42 -11.14 16.59
CA GLU A 15 6.45 -11.73 15.65
C GLU A 15 5.40 -12.59 16.38
N ALA A 16 5.84 -13.42 17.32
CA ALA A 16 4.96 -14.28 18.10
C ALA A 16 3.94 -13.51 18.97
N LYS A 17 4.15 -12.21 19.18
CA LYS A 17 3.24 -11.34 19.95
C LYS A 17 2.32 -10.52 19.06
N LEU A 18 2.57 -10.47 17.74
CA LEU A 18 1.74 -9.72 16.82
C LEU A 18 0.38 -10.42 16.66
N PRO A 19 -0.74 -9.66 16.70
CA PRO A 19 -2.05 -10.22 16.39
C PRO A 19 -2.15 -10.55 14.89
N THR A 20 -3.14 -11.36 14.53
CA THR A 20 -3.49 -11.68 13.13
C THR A 20 -4.86 -11.09 12.74
N THR A 21 -5.38 -10.17 13.54
CA THR A 21 -6.77 -9.71 13.45
C THR A 21 -7.04 -8.99 12.13
N MET A 22 -6.16 -8.07 11.74
CA MET A 22 -6.32 -7.33 10.49
C MET A 22 -6.04 -8.21 9.28
N TRP A 23 -5.09 -9.14 9.37
CA TRP A 23 -4.85 -10.15 8.34
C TRP A 23 -6.08 -11.04 8.08
N GLU A 24 -6.73 -11.52 9.14
CA GLU A 24 -7.93 -12.33 9.03
C GLU A 24 -9.10 -11.54 8.43
N LYS A 25 -9.24 -10.28 8.84
CA LYS A 25 -10.23 -9.35 8.27
C LYS A 25 -9.99 -9.10 6.78
N GLU A 26 -8.74 -8.89 6.35
CA GLU A 26 -8.38 -8.70 4.94
C GLU A 26 -8.73 -9.93 4.10
N LYS A 27 -8.40 -11.14 4.58
CA LYS A 27 -8.76 -12.40 3.90
C LYS A 27 -10.27 -12.58 3.78
N ALA A 28 -11.02 -12.32 4.85
CA ALA A 28 -12.47 -12.44 4.85
C ALA A 28 -13.11 -11.47 3.83
N TRP A 29 -12.69 -10.21 3.86
CA TRP A 29 -13.13 -9.20 2.89
C TRP A 29 -12.75 -9.58 1.46
N ALA A 30 -11.53 -10.08 1.24
CA ALA A 30 -11.07 -10.50 -0.08
C ALA A 30 -11.91 -11.64 -0.67
N LEU A 31 -12.37 -12.59 0.15
CA LEU A 31 -13.30 -13.65 -0.27
C LEU A 31 -14.68 -13.09 -0.59
N GLU A 32 -15.19 -12.19 0.25
CA GLU A 32 -16.51 -11.56 0.08
C GLU A 32 -16.60 -10.77 -1.23
N VAL A 33 -15.61 -9.91 -1.52
CA VAL A 33 -15.62 -9.03 -2.71
C VAL A 33 -14.88 -9.61 -3.92
N GLY A 34 -14.15 -10.72 -3.72
CA GLY A 34 -13.29 -11.35 -4.73
C GLY A 34 -13.78 -12.71 -5.22
N LEU A 35 -14.96 -13.16 -4.78
CA LEU A 35 -15.56 -14.47 -5.07
C LEU A 35 -14.76 -15.63 -4.47
N GLN A 36 -15.47 -16.64 -3.96
CA GLN A 36 -14.84 -17.86 -3.44
C GLN A 36 -13.94 -18.52 -4.49
N GLY A 37 -12.76 -18.98 -4.09
CA GLY A 37 -11.86 -19.71 -4.97
C GLY A 37 -12.50 -20.97 -5.58
N ALA A 38 -12.00 -21.38 -6.75
CA ALA A 38 -12.52 -22.51 -7.51
C ALA A 38 -12.63 -23.80 -6.67
N ASP A 39 -13.59 -24.67 -7.02
CA ASP A 39 -13.88 -25.90 -6.26
C ASP A 39 -12.66 -26.83 -6.13
N SER A 40 -11.80 -26.84 -7.15
CA SER A 40 -10.56 -27.63 -7.20
C SER A 40 -9.49 -27.19 -6.20
N LEU A 41 -9.57 -25.96 -5.67
CA LEU A 41 -8.63 -25.45 -4.67
C LEU A 41 -8.91 -26.08 -3.30
N ARG A 42 -7.87 -26.67 -2.70
CA ARG A 42 -7.94 -27.20 -1.32
C ARG A 42 -7.97 -26.07 -0.29
N ASP A 43 -7.15 -25.05 -0.50
CA ASP A 43 -7.14 -23.86 0.35
C ASP A 43 -8.32 -22.95 -0.03
N LYS A 44 -9.30 -22.87 0.86
CA LYS A 44 -10.52 -22.05 0.68
C LYS A 44 -10.34 -20.61 1.12
N SER A 45 -9.16 -20.21 1.60
CA SER A 45 -8.83 -18.81 1.89
C SER A 45 -8.44 -18.00 0.65
N ILE A 46 -8.23 -18.66 -0.50
CA ILE A 46 -7.82 -18.03 -1.75
C ILE A 46 -9.07 -17.55 -2.52
N PRO A 47 -9.22 -16.24 -2.81
CA PRO A 47 -10.31 -15.73 -3.63
C PRO A 47 -10.04 -15.97 -5.14
N THR A 48 -11.09 -15.89 -5.96
CA THR A 48 -10.96 -15.98 -7.43
C THR A 48 -10.28 -14.74 -8.00
N PHE A 49 -10.65 -13.55 -7.52
CA PHE A 49 -10.04 -12.29 -7.90
C PHE A 49 -9.09 -11.81 -6.80
N SER A 50 -7.90 -11.34 -7.18
CA SER A 50 -6.96 -10.72 -6.25
C SER A 50 -7.53 -9.40 -5.71
N ARG A 51 -7.69 -9.31 -4.40
CA ARG A 51 -8.28 -8.15 -3.69
C ARG A 51 -7.36 -7.53 -2.63
N GLY A 52 -6.35 -8.25 -2.15
CA GLY A 52 -5.43 -7.77 -1.10
C GLY A 52 -3.97 -7.80 -1.54
N GLU A 53 -3.09 -8.04 -0.57
CA GLU A 53 -1.63 -8.11 -0.80
C GLU A 53 -1.24 -9.17 -1.85
N LEU A 54 -1.96 -10.30 -1.89
CA LEU A 54 -1.55 -11.47 -2.67
C LEU A 54 -2.40 -11.74 -3.93
N PRO A 55 -1.79 -12.37 -4.96
CA PRO A 55 -0.34 -12.49 -5.13
C PRO A 55 0.29 -11.13 -5.48
N HIS A 56 1.51 -10.87 -5.02
CA HIS A 56 2.19 -9.56 -5.15
C HIS A 56 2.23 -8.98 -6.58
N PHE A 57 2.25 -9.84 -7.60
CA PHE A 57 2.31 -9.42 -9.01
C PHE A 57 0.95 -9.04 -9.63
N ALA A 58 -0.17 -9.25 -8.93
CA ALA A 58 -1.53 -9.06 -9.43
C ALA A 58 -2.33 -8.06 -8.59
N GLY A 59 -3.55 -7.74 -9.03
CA GLY A 59 -4.45 -6.81 -8.35
C GLY A 59 -4.16 -5.34 -8.64
N ILE A 60 -4.94 -4.44 -8.02
CA ILE A 60 -4.79 -3.00 -8.17
C ILE A 60 -3.45 -2.58 -7.57
N ASN A 61 -2.75 -1.67 -8.24
CA ASN A 61 -1.37 -1.33 -7.93
C ASN A 61 -1.29 -0.02 -7.16
N THR A 62 -1.83 -0.03 -5.94
CA THR A 62 -1.67 1.02 -4.92
C THR A 62 -0.38 0.82 -4.13
N PHE A 63 0.03 1.83 -3.38
CA PHE A 63 1.19 1.78 -2.50
C PHE A 63 1.01 0.68 -1.44
N LEU A 64 1.95 -0.27 -1.38
CA LEU A 64 1.92 -1.46 -0.50
C LEU A 64 0.60 -2.25 -0.57
N LYS A 65 -0.13 -2.19 -1.69
CA LYS A 65 -1.48 -2.79 -1.82
C LYS A 65 -2.49 -2.25 -0.80
N ALA A 66 -2.23 -1.07 -0.23
CA ALA A 66 -3.16 -0.39 0.66
C ALA A 66 -4.48 -0.09 -0.07
N PRO A 67 -5.62 -0.02 0.65
CA PRO A 67 -6.90 0.35 0.06
C PRO A 67 -6.82 1.65 -0.72
N TYR A 68 -7.33 1.64 -1.96
CA TYR A 68 -7.56 2.87 -2.71
C TYR A 68 -8.73 3.62 -2.10
N LEU A 69 -8.51 4.89 -1.75
CA LEU A 69 -9.55 5.72 -1.17
C LEU A 69 -10.29 6.48 -2.26
N GLU A 70 -11.50 6.02 -2.57
CA GLU A 70 -12.37 6.61 -3.61
C GLU A 70 -12.79 8.05 -3.27
N ASP A 71 -13.15 8.30 -2.00
CA ASP A 71 -13.52 9.63 -1.52
C ASP A 71 -12.42 10.23 -0.65
N VAL A 72 -11.62 11.12 -1.25
CA VAL A 72 -10.50 11.79 -0.57
C VAL A 72 -10.92 12.63 0.64
N ARG A 73 -12.22 12.98 0.80
CA ARG A 73 -12.71 13.68 2.00
C ARG A 73 -12.67 12.80 3.24
N GLU A 74 -12.58 11.49 3.05
CA GLU A 74 -12.51 10.51 4.12
C GLU A 74 -11.07 10.19 4.56
N CYS A 75 -10.06 10.86 4.01
CA CYS A 75 -8.65 10.55 4.30
C CYS A 75 -8.29 10.68 5.78
N GLY A 76 -8.96 11.59 6.51
CA GLY A 76 -8.78 11.76 7.96
C GLY A 76 -9.25 10.58 8.81
N ARG A 77 -9.84 9.53 8.21
CA ARG A 77 -10.16 8.27 8.89
C ARG A 77 -8.97 7.31 8.97
N TYR A 78 -7.88 7.62 8.29
CA TYR A 78 -6.66 6.80 8.23
C TYR A 78 -5.52 7.48 8.98
N ASP A 79 -4.66 6.68 9.60
CA ASP A 79 -3.47 7.18 10.30
C ASP A 79 -2.41 7.71 9.31
N VAL A 80 -2.37 7.11 8.10
CA VAL A 80 -1.44 7.49 7.04
C VAL A 80 -2.17 7.55 5.70
N ALA A 81 -2.02 8.69 5.01
CA ALA A 81 -2.49 8.90 3.64
C ALA A 81 -1.28 9.01 2.70
N VAL A 82 -1.25 8.16 1.68
CA VAL A 82 -0.22 8.18 0.62
C VAL A 82 -0.81 8.82 -0.63
N LEU A 83 -0.13 9.83 -1.17
CA LEU A 83 -0.51 10.49 -2.42
C LEU A 83 0.71 10.70 -3.31
N GLY A 84 0.51 10.65 -4.62
CA GLY A 84 1.53 10.91 -5.62
C GLY A 84 1.43 12.32 -6.22
N ALA A 85 2.56 12.97 -6.45
CA ALA A 85 2.65 14.23 -7.21
C ALA A 85 3.43 13.99 -8.52
N PRO A 86 2.76 13.59 -9.62
CA PRO A 86 3.43 13.28 -10.88
C PRO A 86 3.81 14.56 -11.64
N LEU A 87 4.93 15.18 -11.28
CA LEU A 87 5.43 16.42 -11.89
C LEU A 87 6.93 16.35 -12.23
N ASP A 88 7.29 16.84 -13.41
CA ASP A 88 8.69 17.02 -13.82
C ASP A 88 8.92 18.25 -14.73
N SER A 89 7.92 19.13 -14.88
CA SER A 89 8.00 20.29 -15.79
C SER A 89 9.04 21.33 -15.37
N GLY A 90 9.51 21.29 -14.12
CA GLY A 90 10.62 22.12 -13.62
C GLY A 90 12.02 21.53 -13.83
N THR A 91 12.14 20.36 -14.46
CA THR A 91 13.45 19.72 -14.70
C THR A 91 14.23 20.45 -15.79
N THR A 92 15.54 20.67 -15.55
CA THR A 92 16.41 21.42 -16.48
C THR A 92 17.14 20.56 -17.51
N TYR A 93 17.28 19.26 -17.27
CA TYR A 93 18.07 18.36 -18.13
C TYR A 93 17.31 17.10 -18.53
N ARG A 94 17.13 16.14 -17.62
CA ARG A 94 16.47 14.85 -17.91
C ARG A 94 15.08 14.79 -17.26
N PRO A 95 13.99 14.87 -18.04
CA PRO A 95 12.63 14.66 -17.52
C PRO A 95 12.36 13.16 -17.28
N GLY A 96 11.21 12.84 -16.66
CA GLY A 96 10.75 11.48 -16.43
C GLY A 96 10.25 11.22 -15.01
N THR A 97 10.52 12.10 -14.04
CA THR A 97 10.10 11.90 -12.64
C THR A 97 8.58 11.92 -12.46
N ARG A 98 7.81 12.42 -13.46
CA ARG A 98 6.34 12.31 -13.48
C ARG A 98 5.84 10.85 -13.41
N PHE A 99 6.64 9.88 -13.86
CA PHE A 99 6.32 8.45 -13.78
C PHE A 99 6.72 7.81 -12.44
N GLY A 100 7.40 8.56 -11.57
CA GLY A 100 7.90 8.11 -10.28
C GLY A 100 6.82 7.49 -9.38
N PRO A 101 5.67 8.17 -9.13
CA PRO A 101 4.62 7.64 -8.27
C PRO A 101 4.12 6.25 -8.70
N GLN A 102 3.85 6.05 -9.99
CA GLN A 102 3.44 4.75 -10.51
C GLN A 102 4.54 3.69 -10.40
N GLY A 103 5.79 4.07 -10.65
CA GLY A 103 6.95 3.18 -10.47
C GLY A 103 7.10 2.71 -9.02
N ILE A 104 6.96 3.63 -8.06
CA ILE A 104 7.01 3.33 -6.62
C ILE A 104 5.86 2.39 -6.23
N ARG A 105 4.61 2.68 -6.62
CA ARG A 105 3.48 1.78 -6.33
C ARG A 105 3.73 0.37 -6.87
N ARG A 106 4.20 0.27 -8.12
CA ARG A 106 4.52 -1.02 -8.76
C ARG A 106 5.56 -1.83 -8.01
N ILE A 107 6.65 -1.22 -7.55
CA ILE A 107 7.67 -1.97 -6.84
C ILE A 107 7.28 -2.22 -5.38
N SER A 108 6.49 -1.31 -4.78
CA SER A 108 6.00 -1.47 -3.40
C SER A 108 5.14 -2.72 -3.23
N ALA A 109 4.47 -3.19 -4.29
CA ALA A 109 3.69 -4.42 -4.27
C ALA A 109 4.50 -5.68 -3.92
N LEU A 110 5.83 -5.66 -4.09
CA LEU A 110 6.72 -6.76 -3.70
C LEU A 110 7.02 -6.80 -2.21
N TYR A 111 6.71 -5.73 -1.48
CA TYR A 111 6.93 -5.62 -0.05
C TYR A 111 5.62 -5.92 0.68
N GLY A 112 5.73 -6.65 1.79
CA GLY A 112 4.65 -6.81 2.76
C GLY A 112 4.70 -5.74 3.84
N SER A 113 3.72 -5.79 4.74
CA SER A 113 3.58 -4.85 5.86
C SER A 113 4.50 -5.14 7.05
N TYR A 114 5.07 -6.35 7.12
CA TYR A 114 5.92 -6.78 8.24
C TYR A 114 7.39 -6.44 8.04
N SER A 115 7.97 -5.77 9.04
CA SER A 115 9.41 -5.54 9.15
C SER A 115 10.04 -6.49 10.16
N PHE A 116 10.86 -7.42 9.66
CA PHE A 116 11.55 -8.41 10.49
C PHE A 116 12.52 -7.77 11.51
N GLU A 117 13.26 -6.74 11.08
CA GLU A 117 14.27 -6.09 11.94
C GLU A 117 13.63 -5.33 13.10
N LEU A 118 12.45 -4.76 12.89
CA LEU A 118 11.73 -4.00 13.90
C LEU A 118 10.72 -4.87 14.69
N GLY A 119 10.34 -6.04 14.16
CA GLY A 119 9.28 -6.86 14.72
C GLY A 119 7.92 -6.15 14.69
N VAL A 120 7.69 -5.29 13.70
CA VAL A 120 6.48 -4.47 13.55
C VAL A 120 5.75 -4.87 12.28
N ASP A 121 4.45 -5.13 12.39
CA ASP A 121 3.55 -5.24 11.24
C ASP A 121 2.70 -3.98 11.12
N LEU A 122 2.89 -3.23 10.03
CA LEU A 122 2.12 -2.02 9.74
C LEU A 122 0.63 -2.32 9.62
N ARG A 123 0.23 -3.49 9.10
CA ARG A 123 -1.17 -3.89 8.92
C ARG A 123 -1.92 -3.94 10.25
N GLU A 124 -1.25 -4.41 11.29
CA GLU A 124 -1.83 -4.59 12.62
C GLU A 124 -1.66 -3.33 13.49
N SER A 125 -0.77 -2.40 13.10
CA SER A 125 -0.39 -1.25 13.92
C SER A 125 -1.05 0.06 13.49
N ILE A 126 -1.25 0.28 12.18
CA ILE A 126 -1.75 1.54 11.62
C ILE A 126 -2.68 1.29 10.43
N THR A 127 -3.54 2.26 10.14
CA THR A 127 -4.38 2.28 8.95
C THR A 127 -3.77 3.16 7.87
N ILE A 128 -3.57 2.59 6.68
CA ILE A 128 -2.98 3.28 5.52
C ILE A 128 -4.01 3.33 4.39
N ALA A 129 -4.12 4.48 3.72
CA ALA A 129 -4.87 4.64 2.47
C ALA A 129 -3.99 5.19 1.36
N ASP A 130 -4.24 4.74 0.13
CA ASP A 130 -3.70 5.36 -1.08
C ASP A 130 -4.75 6.27 -1.72
N LEU A 131 -4.47 7.56 -1.77
CA LEU A 131 -5.35 8.60 -2.33
C LEU A 131 -5.18 8.73 -3.85
N GLY A 132 -4.27 7.98 -4.46
CA GLY A 132 -3.93 8.11 -5.87
C GLY A 132 -3.01 9.30 -6.14
N ASP A 133 -3.21 9.95 -7.28
CA ASP A 133 -2.33 11.00 -7.76
C ASP A 133 -3.03 12.36 -7.76
N ILE A 134 -2.30 13.40 -7.36
CA ILE A 134 -2.70 14.78 -7.58
C ILE A 134 -2.76 15.01 -9.09
N PHE A 135 -3.87 15.58 -9.56
CA PHE A 135 -4.01 15.96 -10.95
C PHE A 135 -3.08 17.15 -11.26
N THR A 136 -1.89 16.87 -11.79
CA THR A 136 -0.98 17.90 -12.32
C THR A 136 -1.44 18.32 -13.71
N ILE A 137 -1.22 19.58 -14.06
CA ILE A 137 -1.65 20.16 -15.34
C ILE A 137 -0.43 20.22 -16.25
N PRO A 138 -0.32 19.34 -17.26
CA PRO A 138 0.80 19.34 -18.18
C PRO A 138 1.00 20.72 -18.82
N ALA A 139 2.25 21.15 -18.94
CA ALA A 139 2.65 22.45 -19.48
C ALA A 139 2.19 23.69 -18.69
N ASN A 140 1.56 23.55 -17.51
CA ASN A 140 1.28 24.66 -16.61
C ASN A 140 1.80 24.35 -15.21
N ILE A 141 3.05 24.78 -14.95
CA ILE A 141 3.72 24.51 -13.67
C ILE A 141 3.08 25.27 -12.50
N GLU A 142 2.63 26.50 -12.72
CA GLU A 142 1.97 27.31 -11.69
C GLU A 142 0.66 26.65 -11.24
N LYS A 143 -0.17 26.22 -12.18
CA LYS A 143 -1.44 25.55 -11.84
C LYS A 143 -1.23 24.14 -11.27
N SER A 144 -0.18 23.45 -11.71
CA SER A 144 0.21 22.18 -11.06
C SER A 144 0.63 22.40 -9.61
N PHE A 145 1.39 23.47 -9.34
CA PHE A 145 1.79 23.85 -7.99
C PHE A 145 0.57 24.20 -7.14
N ASP A 146 -0.37 25.00 -7.66
CA ASP A 146 -1.64 25.31 -6.98
C ASP A 146 -2.41 24.04 -6.58
N GLN A 147 -2.51 23.04 -7.48
CA GLN A 147 -3.15 21.75 -7.20
C GLN A 147 -2.42 20.96 -6.11
N ILE A 148 -1.09 20.91 -6.18
CA ILE A 148 -0.27 20.21 -5.17
C ILE A 148 -0.43 20.87 -3.80
N SER A 149 -0.34 22.20 -3.71
CA SER A 149 -0.53 22.94 -2.47
C SER A 149 -1.92 22.70 -1.88
N LYS A 150 -2.98 22.71 -2.72
CA LYS A 150 -4.35 22.45 -2.27
C LYS A 150 -4.52 21.02 -1.74
N ALA A 151 -3.97 20.03 -2.45
CA ALA A 151 -4.08 18.63 -2.04
C ALA A 151 -3.34 18.37 -0.73
N VAL A 152 -2.10 18.86 -0.59
CA VAL A 152 -1.31 18.71 0.65
C VAL A 152 -1.94 19.46 1.83
N SER A 153 -2.65 20.56 1.58
CA SER A 153 -3.38 21.28 2.65
C SER A 153 -4.68 20.59 3.07
N HIS A 154 -5.23 19.72 2.22
CA HIS A 154 -6.46 18.97 2.50
C HIS A 154 -6.19 17.73 3.36
N VAL A 155 -5.05 17.06 3.10
CA VAL A 155 -4.58 15.88 3.83
C VAL A 155 -3.96 16.29 5.17
#